data_AF-A0A5J5E7U5-F1
#
_entry.id   AF-A0A5J5E7U5-F1
#
_cell.length_a   1.000
_cell.length_b   1.000
_cell.length_c   1.000
_cell.angle_alpha   90.00
_cell.angle_beta   90.00
_cell.angle_gamma   90.00
#
_symmetry.space_group_name_H-M   'P 1'
#
loop_
_entity.id
_entity.type
_entity.pdbx_description
1 polymer ?
#
loop_
_entity_poly.entity_id
_entity_poly.type
_entity_poly.pdbx_seq_one_letter_code
_entity_poly.pdbx_strand_id
1 'polypeptide(L)'
;MPFEFEKDLRVTETNIPGLLVFDLPVHGDSRGWFKENWQRAKMTALGLPDFGPVQNNISFNATKGVTRGIHAEPWDKYISIAAGEIFGAWVDLRPGESFGQVYTTRLDPSKAIYVPRGVGNSFQALEDGTVYTYLVNAHWSLEQKKTYTFVNLADPELDIQWPIPLEESERSEADLHHPMLKDAKPMAPKRTLVFGCNGKLGRAIRAYAEAHNLHGFEYHDTDTFDIADPKAYENIDWDLYGTIVNAAAYTAVDKAETDEGRKSAWRTNVKGVGNLARICTAHRITLVHISSDYVFDGSSELHTEDEEFAPLSVYGQTKAAGDALVENVPQHYLLRSSWVIGEGRNFVTRMADLARRGEYAEAPSDQFGRLTFTDDMAGAIFYLLDTGAKFGTYNMTGSGRIVSWYDIARMVFKAVGADESNLVANSVEQYAQEHHAALRPRNCSLDLSRLEAAGYHPRDWEDSLATYLTKELDK
;
A
#
# COMPACT_ATOMS: atom_id res chain seq x y z
N MET A 1 -16.01 -38.91 19.18
CA MET A 1 -16.86 -38.10 18.27
C MET A 1 -16.62 -38.56 16.85
N PRO A 2 -17.63 -38.81 15.99
CA PRO A 2 -17.37 -39.02 14.59
C PRO A 2 -17.58 -37.68 13.87
N PHE A 3 -16.61 -36.78 13.98
CA PHE A 3 -16.40 -35.87 12.86
C PHE A 3 -15.69 -36.67 11.76
N GLU A 4 -15.97 -36.35 10.51
CA GLU A 4 -15.50 -37.14 9.38
C GLU A 4 -13.98 -37.00 9.20
N PHE A 5 -13.30 -38.14 9.17
CA PHE A 5 -11.87 -38.24 8.84
C PHE A 5 -11.67 -38.23 7.32
N GLU A 6 -10.44 -37.93 6.89
CA GLU A 6 -10.02 -38.02 5.47
C GLU A 6 -10.75 -37.07 4.51
N LYS A 7 -11.24 -35.93 5.00
CA LYS A 7 -11.74 -34.85 4.14
C LYS A 7 -10.62 -34.27 3.28
N ASP A 8 -10.99 -33.83 2.08
CA ASP A 8 -10.12 -32.97 1.29
C ASP A 8 -9.98 -31.59 1.94
N LEU A 9 -8.80 -30.97 1.81
CA LEU A 9 -8.62 -29.58 2.17
C LEU A 9 -9.44 -28.70 1.21
N ARG A 10 -10.42 -27.96 1.74
CA ARG A 10 -11.28 -27.07 0.95
C ARG A 10 -11.51 -25.76 1.68
N VAL A 11 -11.74 -24.69 0.92
CA VAL A 11 -12.13 -23.38 1.43
C VAL A 11 -13.55 -23.06 0.98
N THR A 12 -14.31 -22.38 1.84
CA THR A 12 -15.64 -21.84 1.54
C THR A 12 -15.70 -20.39 1.97
N GLU A 13 -16.11 -19.52 1.05
CA GLU A 13 -16.41 -18.12 1.35
C GLU A 13 -17.72 -18.00 2.13
N THR A 14 -17.81 -16.96 2.95
CA THR A 14 -19.02 -16.66 3.74
C THR A 14 -19.69 -15.38 3.24
N ASN A 15 -20.80 -15.00 3.85
CA ASN A 15 -21.42 -13.70 3.60
C ASN A 15 -20.57 -12.51 4.09
N ILE A 16 -19.64 -12.73 5.03
CA ILE A 16 -18.74 -11.68 5.51
C ILE A 16 -17.50 -11.61 4.60
N PRO A 17 -17.21 -10.48 3.94
CA PRO A 17 -16.10 -10.37 2.99
C PRO A 17 -14.75 -10.75 3.60
N GLY A 18 -14.08 -11.75 3.02
CA GLY A 18 -12.77 -12.23 3.45
C GLY A 18 -12.77 -13.17 4.67
N LEU A 19 -13.93 -13.46 5.27
CA LEU A 19 -14.05 -14.52 6.28
C LEU A 19 -14.17 -15.87 5.55
N LEU A 20 -13.22 -16.77 5.80
CA LEU A 20 -13.06 -18.03 5.05
C LEU A 20 -13.10 -19.23 5.98
N VAL A 21 -13.93 -20.23 5.67
CA VAL A 21 -14.00 -21.49 6.41
C VAL A 21 -13.23 -22.57 5.66
N PHE A 22 -12.46 -23.36 6.40
CA PHE A 22 -11.67 -24.46 5.87
C PHE A 22 -12.19 -25.80 6.41
N ASP A 23 -12.45 -26.74 5.51
CA ASP A 23 -12.47 -28.16 5.87
C ASP A 23 -11.03 -28.67 5.85
N LEU A 24 -10.60 -29.27 6.96
CA LEU A 24 -9.25 -29.77 7.16
C LEU A 24 -9.19 -31.30 7.03
N PRO A 25 -8.17 -31.85 6.34
CA PRO A 25 -7.86 -33.26 6.41
C PRO A 25 -7.47 -33.64 7.84
N VAL A 26 -8.19 -34.60 8.41
CA VAL A 26 -7.86 -35.23 9.68
C VAL A 26 -7.67 -36.72 9.45
N HIS A 27 -6.50 -37.23 9.80
CA HIS A 27 -6.13 -38.63 9.63
C HIS A 27 -6.27 -39.35 10.96
N GLY A 28 -7.24 -40.27 11.04
CA GLY A 28 -7.52 -41.06 12.24
C GLY A 28 -6.86 -42.43 12.21
N ASP A 29 -6.34 -42.90 13.35
CA ASP A 29 -5.87 -44.27 13.53
C ASP A 29 -6.17 -44.80 14.94
N SER A 30 -5.66 -45.98 15.29
CA SER A 30 -5.89 -46.61 16.60
C SER A 30 -5.27 -45.86 17.79
N ARG A 31 -4.43 -44.83 17.55
CA ARG A 31 -3.74 -44.02 18.56
C ARG A 31 -4.39 -42.65 18.74
N GLY A 32 -5.34 -42.27 17.89
CA GLY A 32 -5.97 -40.95 17.89
C GLY A 32 -6.09 -40.39 16.49
N TRP A 33 -5.75 -39.11 16.31
CA TRP A 33 -5.75 -38.48 15.00
C TRP A 33 -4.64 -37.44 14.84
N PHE A 34 -4.27 -37.19 13.60
CA PHE A 34 -3.32 -36.17 13.18
C PHE A 34 -3.98 -35.22 12.19
N LYS A 35 -3.68 -33.93 12.28
CA LYS A 35 -4.06 -32.94 11.27
C LYS A 35 -2.92 -31.96 11.04
N GLU A 36 -2.78 -31.54 9.79
CA GLU A 36 -1.93 -30.41 9.46
C GLU A 36 -2.74 -29.13 9.72
N ASN A 37 -2.61 -28.58 10.93
CA ASN A 37 -3.47 -27.49 11.38
C ASN A 37 -3.34 -26.21 10.55
N TRP A 38 -2.12 -25.91 10.10
CA TRP A 38 -1.79 -24.77 9.26
C TRP A 38 -0.62 -25.13 8.34
N GLN A 39 -0.76 -24.83 7.05
CA GLN A 39 0.31 -24.99 6.06
C GLN A 39 0.18 -23.86 5.03
N ARG A 40 1.15 -22.94 5.04
CA ARG A 40 1.12 -21.71 4.22
C ARG A 40 0.84 -21.98 2.75
N ALA A 41 1.65 -22.81 2.10
CA ALA A 41 1.57 -23.05 0.66
C ALA A 41 0.23 -23.66 0.21
N LYS A 42 -0.33 -24.61 0.97
CA LYS A 42 -1.62 -25.24 0.66
C LYS A 42 -2.76 -24.25 0.85
N MET A 43 -2.74 -23.48 1.93
CA MET A 43 -3.81 -22.54 2.24
C MET A 43 -3.81 -21.33 1.31
N THR A 44 -2.64 -20.78 0.99
CA THR A 44 -2.54 -19.65 0.06
C THR A 44 -2.87 -20.06 -1.38
N ALA A 45 -2.53 -21.29 -1.78
CA ALA A 45 -2.96 -21.84 -3.07
C ALA A 45 -4.49 -21.99 -3.19
N LEU A 46 -5.20 -22.08 -2.06
CA LEU A 46 -6.66 -22.09 -2.00
C LEU A 46 -7.28 -20.68 -1.87
N GLY A 47 -6.47 -19.62 -1.90
CA GLY A 47 -6.96 -18.24 -1.85
C GLY A 47 -6.96 -17.60 -0.45
N LEU A 48 -6.39 -18.26 0.57
CA LEU A 48 -6.10 -17.58 1.84
C LEU A 48 -5.08 -16.47 1.58
N PRO A 49 -5.35 -15.20 1.95
CA PRO A 49 -4.30 -14.18 1.94
C PRO A 49 -3.13 -14.64 2.79
N ASP A 50 -1.92 -14.55 2.27
CA ASP A 50 -0.74 -14.92 3.01
C ASP A 50 -0.54 -13.95 4.18
N PHE A 51 -1.13 -14.24 5.33
CA PHE A 51 -1.22 -13.29 6.44
C PHE A 51 0.03 -13.30 7.34
N GLY A 52 0.93 -14.29 7.21
CA GLY A 52 2.20 -14.36 7.93
C GLY A 52 2.04 -14.44 9.46
N PRO A 53 1.58 -15.58 10.02
CA PRO A 53 1.38 -15.70 11.46
C PRO A 53 2.70 -15.55 12.23
N VAL A 54 2.70 -14.74 13.28
CA VAL A 54 3.86 -14.46 14.14
C VAL A 54 3.70 -15.05 15.55
N GLN A 55 2.48 -15.45 15.90
CA GLN A 55 2.15 -15.98 17.23
C GLN A 55 1.07 -17.06 17.11
N ASN A 56 1.22 -18.10 17.96
CA ASN A 56 0.22 -19.15 18.15
C ASN A 56 -0.28 -19.10 19.60
N ASN A 57 -1.59 -19.18 19.76
CA ASN A 57 -2.28 -19.10 21.03
C ASN A 57 -3.16 -20.33 21.24
N ILE A 58 -3.27 -20.76 22.49
CA ILE A 58 -4.12 -21.89 22.90
C ILE A 58 -4.94 -21.46 24.12
N SER A 59 -6.24 -21.76 24.09
CA SER A 59 -7.16 -21.62 25.22
C SER A 59 -7.80 -22.96 25.51
N PHE A 60 -7.73 -23.37 26.78
CA PHE A 60 -8.39 -24.57 27.29
C PHE A 60 -9.68 -24.17 28.00
N ASN A 61 -10.80 -24.74 27.57
CA ASN A 61 -12.11 -24.53 28.16
C ASN A 61 -12.50 -25.81 28.91
N ALA A 62 -12.41 -25.76 30.24
CA ALA A 62 -12.60 -26.93 31.09
C ALA A 62 -14.05 -27.46 31.03
N THR A 63 -15.01 -26.54 31.00
CA THR A 63 -16.45 -26.82 31.06
C THR A 63 -17.15 -26.42 29.76
N LYS A 64 -18.18 -27.19 29.39
CA LYS A 64 -19.18 -26.81 28.40
C LYS A 64 -19.88 -25.51 28.84
N GLY A 65 -20.15 -24.63 27.88
CA GLY A 65 -20.85 -23.36 28.12
C GLY A 65 -19.94 -22.15 28.29
N VAL A 66 -18.62 -22.33 28.40
CA VAL A 66 -17.66 -21.21 28.35
C VAL A 66 -17.86 -20.44 27.06
N THR A 67 -18.20 -19.16 27.19
CA THR A 67 -18.55 -18.27 26.08
C THR A 67 -17.68 -17.01 26.14
N ARG A 68 -17.02 -16.67 25.03
CA ARG A 68 -16.20 -15.44 24.90
C ARG A 68 -17.01 -14.34 24.22
N GLY A 69 -16.86 -13.08 24.60
CA GLY A 69 -17.49 -11.95 23.92
C GLY A 69 -17.11 -11.82 22.44
N ILE A 70 -17.85 -10.99 21.70
CA ILE A 70 -17.54 -10.66 20.30
C ILE A 70 -16.49 -9.55 20.29
N HIS A 71 -15.26 -9.91 19.96
CA HIS A 71 -14.12 -8.97 19.92
C HIS A 71 -13.60 -8.91 18.49
N ALA A 72 -13.58 -7.72 17.91
CA ALA A 72 -12.89 -7.43 16.65
C ALA A 72 -11.52 -6.86 16.95
N GLU A 73 -10.48 -7.66 16.73
CA GLU A 73 -9.10 -7.25 16.93
C GLU A 73 -8.49 -6.61 15.68
N PRO A 74 -7.42 -5.79 15.85
CA PRO A 74 -6.78 -5.07 14.75
C PRO A 74 -5.83 -5.94 13.90
N TRP A 75 -5.96 -7.26 13.93
CA TRP A 75 -5.15 -8.24 13.20
C TRP A 75 -6.01 -9.39 12.68
N ASP A 76 -5.43 -10.17 11.78
CA ASP A 76 -6.07 -11.36 11.25
C ASP A 76 -5.84 -12.55 12.18
N LYS A 77 -6.80 -13.48 12.17
CA LYS A 77 -6.71 -14.73 12.92
C LYS A 77 -6.94 -15.93 12.03
N TYR A 78 -6.28 -17.02 12.37
CA TYR A 78 -6.65 -18.34 11.86
C TYR A 78 -6.98 -19.25 13.04
N ILE A 79 -8.25 -19.59 13.19
CA ILE A 79 -8.80 -20.33 14.32
C ILE A 79 -9.02 -21.78 13.94
N SER A 80 -8.70 -22.70 14.85
CA SER A 80 -8.92 -24.13 14.69
C SER A 80 -9.12 -24.81 16.05
N ILE A 81 -9.70 -26.00 16.08
CA ILE A 81 -10.01 -26.72 17.32
C ILE A 81 -9.08 -27.93 17.48
N ALA A 82 -8.32 -27.99 18.56
CA ALA A 82 -7.43 -29.13 18.81
C ALA A 82 -8.13 -30.29 19.54
N ALA A 83 -9.22 -30.03 20.26
CA ALA A 83 -10.08 -31.05 20.88
C ALA A 83 -11.44 -30.42 21.25
N GLY A 84 -12.50 -31.23 21.33
CA GLY A 84 -13.85 -30.74 21.60
C GLY A 84 -14.54 -30.17 20.37
N GLU A 85 -15.59 -29.38 20.60
CA GLU A 85 -16.37 -28.69 19.57
C GLU A 85 -16.78 -27.31 20.10
N ILE A 86 -16.81 -26.31 19.22
CA ILE A 86 -17.39 -25.00 19.52
C ILE A 86 -18.54 -24.65 18.57
N PHE A 87 -19.43 -23.81 19.05
CA PHE A 87 -20.24 -22.94 18.20
C PHE A 87 -19.53 -21.59 18.09
N GLY A 88 -19.14 -21.18 16.90
CA GLY A 88 -18.53 -19.88 16.65
C GLY A 88 -19.52 -18.91 16.04
N ALA A 89 -19.39 -17.63 16.41
CA ALA A 89 -20.14 -16.52 15.84
C ALA A 89 -19.17 -15.40 15.46
N TRP A 90 -19.31 -14.90 14.24
CA TRP A 90 -18.50 -13.83 13.69
C TRP A 90 -19.39 -12.68 13.23
N VAL A 91 -18.97 -11.45 13.51
CA VAL A 91 -19.72 -10.23 13.18
C VAL A 91 -18.82 -9.26 12.46
N ASP A 92 -19.21 -8.78 11.29
CA ASP A 92 -18.40 -7.77 10.61
C ASP A 92 -18.56 -6.41 11.29
N LEU A 93 -17.49 -5.91 11.90
CA LEU A 93 -17.47 -4.60 12.58
C LEU A 93 -16.64 -3.57 11.81
N ARG A 94 -16.35 -3.84 10.53
CA ARG A 94 -15.69 -2.88 9.62
C ARG A 94 -16.71 -1.90 9.05
N PRO A 95 -16.31 -0.65 8.77
CA PRO A 95 -17.21 0.30 8.10
C PRO A 95 -17.58 -0.21 6.70
N GLY A 96 -18.85 -0.07 6.32
CA GLY A 96 -19.33 -0.45 4.99
C GLY A 96 -20.70 -1.14 5.03
N GLU A 97 -21.13 -1.65 3.88
CA GLU A 97 -22.44 -2.31 3.71
C GLU A 97 -22.56 -3.63 4.48
N SER A 98 -21.44 -4.27 4.82
CA SER A 98 -21.42 -5.51 5.59
C SER A 98 -21.44 -5.32 7.10
N PHE A 99 -21.38 -4.07 7.62
CA PHE A 99 -21.37 -3.81 9.05
C PHE A 99 -22.59 -4.45 9.75
N GLY A 100 -22.32 -5.22 10.80
CA GLY A 100 -23.33 -5.95 11.57
C GLY A 100 -23.73 -7.30 10.98
N GLN A 101 -23.25 -7.68 9.79
CA GLN A 101 -23.53 -9.01 9.26
C GLN A 101 -22.93 -10.10 10.14
N VAL A 102 -23.69 -11.18 10.29
CA VAL A 102 -23.34 -12.32 11.15
C VAL A 102 -23.07 -13.56 10.31
N TYR A 103 -22.06 -14.33 10.72
CA TYR A 103 -21.83 -15.69 10.27
C TYR A 103 -21.69 -16.62 11.48
N THR A 104 -22.33 -17.78 11.46
CA THR A 104 -22.19 -18.78 12.53
C THR A 104 -21.92 -20.16 11.95
N THR A 105 -21.09 -20.94 12.64
CA THR A 105 -20.88 -22.36 12.32
C THR A 105 -20.34 -23.10 13.53
N ARG A 106 -20.47 -24.41 13.53
CA ARG A 106 -19.72 -25.29 14.44
C ARG A 106 -18.33 -25.55 13.89
N LEU A 107 -17.34 -25.58 14.78
CA LEU A 107 -15.98 -25.98 14.49
C LEU A 107 -15.59 -27.15 15.40
N ASP A 108 -15.10 -28.21 14.78
CA ASP A 108 -14.49 -29.38 15.39
C ASP A 108 -13.05 -29.51 14.84
N PRO A 109 -12.26 -30.54 15.21
CA PRO A 109 -10.90 -30.68 14.70
C PRO A 109 -10.75 -30.75 13.17
N SER A 110 -11.80 -31.09 12.43
CA SER A 110 -11.85 -31.11 10.96
C SER A 110 -12.21 -29.78 10.32
N LYS A 111 -12.36 -28.70 11.11
CA LYS A 111 -12.65 -27.36 10.58
C LYS A 111 -11.76 -26.28 11.17
N ALA A 112 -11.53 -25.26 10.37
CA ALA A 112 -10.86 -24.03 10.78
C ALA A 112 -11.51 -22.83 10.09
N ILE A 113 -11.17 -21.63 10.55
CA ILE A 113 -11.70 -20.39 9.99
C ILE A 113 -10.65 -19.29 10.04
N TYR A 114 -10.48 -18.59 8.92
CA TYR A 114 -9.70 -17.36 8.85
C TYR A 114 -10.61 -16.17 9.06
N VAL A 115 -10.25 -15.33 10.03
CA VAL A 115 -10.98 -14.13 10.45
C VAL A 115 -10.15 -12.91 10.10
N PRO A 116 -10.57 -12.08 9.15
CA PRO A 116 -9.84 -10.88 8.80
C PRO A 116 -9.99 -9.82 9.89
N ARG A 117 -9.01 -8.92 9.97
CA ARG A 117 -9.02 -7.74 10.84
C ARG A 117 -10.38 -7.03 10.82
N GLY A 118 -10.90 -6.72 12.01
CA GLY A 118 -12.15 -5.98 12.17
C GLY A 118 -13.41 -6.85 12.13
N VAL A 119 -13.30 -8.15 11.83
CA VAL A 119 -14.39 -9.11 12.06
C VAL A 119 -14.33 -9.58 13.51
N GLY A 120 -15.39 -9.28 14.24
CA GLY A 120 -15.61 -9.72 15.60
C GLY A 120 -15.67 -11.23 15.68
N ASN A 121 -14.94 -11.83 16.60
CA ASN A 121 -14.90 -13.27 16.83
C ASN A 121 -15.47 -13.58 18.22
N SER A 122 -16.32 -14.60 18.30
CA SER A 122 -16.85 -15.17 19.54
C SER A 122 -17.03 -16.69 19.39
N PHE A 123 -17.04 -17.40 20.50
CA PHE A 123 -17.41 -18.80 20.52
C PHE A 123 -18.04 -19.22 21.86
N GLN A 124 -18.75 -20.34 21.81
CA GLN A 124 -19.25 -21.11 22.94
C GLN A 124 -18.71 -22.55 22.86
N ALA A 125 -18.06 -23.02 23.93
CA ALA A 125 -17.62 -24.41 24.03
C ALA A 125 -18.83 -25.34 24.19
N LEU A 126 -18.96 -26.34 23.30
CA LEU A 126 -20.08 -27.29 23.31
C LEU A 126 -19.77 -28.55 24.10
N GLU A 127 -18.50 -28.77 24.45
CA GLU A 127 -18.00 -29.92 25.20
C GLU A 127 -16.99 -29.50 26.27
N ASP A 128 -16.93 -30.29 27.33
CA ASP A 128 -15.88 -30.20 28.34
C ASP A 128 -14.50 -30.49 27.71
N GLY A 129 -13.47 -29.80 28.20
CA GLY A 129 -12.10 -29.99 27.72
C GLY A 129 -11.86 -29.51 26.28
N THR A 130 -12.66 -28.56 25.78
CA THR A 130 -12.48 -27.98 24.44
C THR A 130 -11.20 -27.15 24.36
N VAL A 131 -10.32 -27.48 23.41
CA VAL A 131 -9.04 -26.80 23.17
C VAL A 131 -9.15 -25.94 21.90
N TYR A 132 -9.19 -24.63 22.09
CA TYR A 132 -9.28 -23.62 21.05
C TYR A 132 -7.88 -23.11 20.70
N THR A 133 -7.44 -23.23 19.45
CA THR A 133 -6.14 -22.73 18.98
C THR A 133 -6.33 -21.66 17.92
N TYR A 134 -5.48 -20.63 17.94
CA TYR A 134 -5.50 -19.61 16.91
C TYR A 134 -4.11 -19.02 16.64
N LEU A 135 -3.86 -18.72 15.37
CA LEU A 135 -2.70 -17.98 14.91
C LEU A 135 -3.07 -16.50 14.71
N VAL A 136 -2.13 -15.60 14.91
CA VAL A 136 -2.29 -14.15 14.63
C VAL A 136 -1.08 -13.58 13.91
N ASN A 137 -1.26 -12.50 13.14
CA ASN A 137 -0.20 -11.83 12.38
C ASN A 137 0.27 -10.47 12.94
N ALA A 138 -0.15 -10.12 14.16
CA ALA A 138 0.40 -8.97 14.88
C ALA A 138 0.73 -9.37 16.32
N HIS A 139 1.71 -8.67 16.90
CA HIS A 139 2.04 -8.82 18.31
C HIS A 139 1.05 -8.02 19.15
N TRP A 140 0.50 -8.63 20.20
CA TRP A 140 -0.36 -7.90 21.12
C TRP A 140 0.37 -6.69 21.71
N SER A 141 -0.22 -5.50 21.58
CA SER A 141 0.23 -4.26 22.23
C SER A 141 -0.91 -3.61 23.00
N LEU A 142 -0.58 -2.84 24.06
CA LEU A 142 -1.58 -2.09 24.81
C LEU A 142 -2.23 -0.98 23.95
N GLU A 143 -1.50 -0.45 22.97
CA GLU A 143 -1.99 0.56 22.05
C GLU A 143 -3.01 -0.03 21.08
N GLN A 144 -2.71 -1.21 20.52
CA GLN A 144 -3.66 -1.98 19.71
C GLN A 144 -4.92 -2.34 20.48
N LYS A 145 -4.84 -2.62 21.79
CA LYS A 145 -6.04 -2.87 22.60
C LYS A 145 -7.04 -1.70 22.57
N LYS A 146 -6.55 -0.46 22.42
CA LYS A 146 -7.42 0.73 22.33
C LYS A 146 -8.18 0.81 21.00
N THR A 147 -7.74 0.09 19.97
CA THR A 147 -8.40 0.04 18.66
C THR A 147 -9.36 -1.14 18.52
N TYR A 148 -9.52 -1.95 19.56
CA TYR A 148 -10.50 -3.04 19.55
C TYR A 148 -11.91 -2.49 19.40
N THR A 149 -12.71 -3.21 18.63
CA THR A 149 -14.15 -3.00 18.55
C THR A 149 -14.85 -4.18 19.22
N PHE A 150 -15.94 -3.88 19.92
CA PHE A 150 -16.72 -4.86 20.68
C PHE A 150 -18.19 -4.70 20.32
N VAL A 151 -18.93 -5.80 20.38
CA VAL A 151 -20.39 -5.79 20.35
C VAL A 151 -20.93 -6.81 21.36
N ASN A 152 -22.10 -6.53 21.91
CA ASN A 152 -22.73 -7.37 22.91
C ASN A 152 -23.22 -8.70 22.30
N LEU A 153 -23.00 -9.81 23.01
CA LEU A 153 -23.45 -11.15 22.61
C LEU A 153 -24.98 -11.27 22.55
N ALA A 154 -25.68 -10.49 23.36
CA ALA A 154 -27.13 -10.48 23.50
C ALA A 154 -27.81 -9.37 22.68
N ASP A 155 -27.08 -8.76 21.74
CA ASP A 155 -27.66 -7.75 20.87
C ASP A 155 -28.76 -8.37 19.99
N PRO A 156 -30.00 -7.85 20.04
CA PRO A 156 -31.12 -8.45 19.31
C PRO A 156 -31.05 -8.24 17.79
N GLU A 157 -30.30 -7.25 17.30
CA GLU A 157 -30.13 -7.01 15.86
C GLU A 157 -29.20 -8.04 15.21
N LEU A 158 -28.30 -8.66 15.99
CA LEU A 158 -27.42 -9.72 15.51
C LEU A 158 -28.13 -11.08 15.35
N ASP A 159 -29.24 -11.30 16.06
CA ASP A 159 -30.07 -12.52 16.02
C ASP A 159 -29.27 -13.85 16.08
N ILE A 160 -28.19 -13.87 16.89
CA ILE A 160 -27.33 -15.06 17.02
C ILE A 160 -28.06 -16.14 17.82
N GLN A 161 -28.29 -17.29 17.18
CA GLN A 161 -28.93 -18.45 17.79
C GLN A 161 -27.92 -19.27 18.62
N TRP A 162 -27.61 -18.78 19.83
CA TRP A 162 -26.68 -19.45 20.76
C TRP A 162 -27.21 -20.84 21.19
N PRO A 163 -26.43 -21.94 21.01
CA PRO A 163 -26.90 -23.29 21.35
C PRO A 163 -27.15 -23.54 22.83
N ILE A 164 -26.39 -22.88 23.70
CA ILE A 164 -26.62 -22.84 25.15
C ILE A 164 -27.09 -21.41 25.47
N PRO A 165 -28.24 -21.23 26.14
CA PRO A 165 -28.75 -19.92 26.50
C PRO A 165 -27.70 -19.07 27.19
N LEU A 166 -27.63 -17.77 26.85
CA LEU A 166 -26.57 -16.90 27.37
C LEU A 166 -26.65 -16.77 28.90
N GLU A 167 -27.84 -16.88 29.50
CA GLU A 167 -28.03 -16.87 30.96
C GLU A 167 -27.37 -18.07 31.65
N GLU A 168 -27.21 -19.18 30.93
CA GLU A 168 -26.60 -20.43 31.40
C GLU A 168 -25.10 -20.52 31.02
N SER A 169 -24.58 -19.55 30.28
CA SER A 169 -23.19 -19.54 29.81
C SER A 169 -22.22 -18.88 30.78
N GLU A 170 -21.02 -19.43 30.89
CA GLU A 170 -19.92 -18.83 31.66
C GLU A 170 -19.25 -17.74 30.82
N ARG A 171 -19.41 -16.47 31.24
CA ARG A 171 -18.91 -15.27 30.53
C ARG A 171 -18.08 -14.39 31.47
N SER A 172 -17.23 -13.55 30.90
CA SER A 172 -16.51 -12.55 31.70
C SER A 172 -17.40 -11.33 32.00
N GLU A 173 -17.13 -10.64 33.11
CA GLU A 173 -17.85 -9.44 33.50
C GLU A 173 -17.76 -8.32 32.44
N ALA A 174 -16.63 -8.23 31.75
CA ALA A 174 -16.43 -7.26 30.68
C ALA A 174 -17.37 -7.51 29.50
N ASP A 175 -17.55 -8.77 29.11
CA ASP A 175 -18.38 -9.15 27.96
C ASP A 175 -19.87 -8.83 28.19
N LEU A 176 -20.33 -8.80 29.44
CA LEU A 176 -21.71 -8.43 29.80
C LEU A 176 -22.03 -6.95 29.49
N HIS A 177 -21.01 -6.10 29.52
CA HIS A 177 -21.14 -4.64 29.43
C HIS A 177 -20.69 -4.06 28.09
N HIS A 178 -20.43 -4.91 27.08
CA HIS A 178 -20.11 -4.44 25.74
C HIS A 178 -21.29 -3.67 25.11
N PRO A 179 -21.00 -2.70 24.22
CA PRO A 179 -22.03 -1.89 23.59
C PRO A 179 -22.91 -2.74 22.66
N MET A 180 -24.15 -2.30 22.49
CA MET A 180 -25.04 -2.81 21.44
C MET A 180 -24.51 -2.38 20.06
N LEU A 181 -24.91 -3.06 18.99
CA LEU A 181 -24.44 -2.87 17.62
C LEU A 181 -24.58 -1.41 17.18
N LYS A 182 -25.73 -0.78 17.47
CA LYS A 182 -25.99 0.63 17.17
C LYS A 182 -25.00 1.61 17.83
N ASP A 183 -24.40 1.20 18.95
CA ASP A 183 -23.45 1.99 19.75
C ASP A 183 -22.00 1.49 19.56
N ALA A 184 -21.79 0.41 18.80
CA ALA A 184 -20.49 -0.16 18.53
C ALA A 184 -19.71 0.74 17.58
N LYS A 185 -18.46 1.05 17.93
CA LYS A 185 -17.58 1.87 17.09
C LYS A 185 -16.94 1.02 16.00
N PRO A 186 -17.17 1.28 14.71
CA PRO A 186 -16.55 0.48 13.65
C PRO A 186 -15.02 0.46 13.76
N MET A 187 -14.42 -0.66 13.38
CA MET A 187 -12.97 -0.83 13.32
C MET A 187 -12.40 0.18 12.32
N ALA A 188 -11.62 1.14 12.79
CA ALA A 188 -11.00 2.14 11.93
C ALA A 188 -10.08 1.45 10.89
N PRO A 189 -10.00 1.96 9.65
CA PRO A 189 -9.04 1.47 8.67
C PRO A 189 -7.60 1.69 9.18
N LYS A 190 -6.65 0.90 8.64
CA LYS A 190 -5.23 1.18 8.88
C LYS A 190 -4.85 2.52 8.24
N ARG A 191 -3.91 3.22 8.87
CA ARG A 191 -3.45 4.55 8.43
C ARG A 191 -2.49 4.48 7.24
N THR A 192 -2.37 5.60 6.53
CA THR A 192 -1.40 5.80 5.45
C THR A 192 -0.39 6.88 5.83
N LEU A 193 0.90 6.57 5.76
CA LEU A 193 1.98 7.55 5.93
C LEU A 193 2.45 8.07 4.58
N VAL A 194 2.61 9.39 4.47
CA VAL A 194 3.12 10.06 3.26
C VAL A 194 4.39 10.82 3.59
N PHE A 195 5.52 10.38 3.03
CA PHE A 195 6.81 11.05 3.17
C PHE A 195 7.10 11.98 1.99
N GLY A 196 7.75 13.11 2.25
CA GLY A 196 7.99 14.15 1.24
C GLY A 196 6.73 14.96 0.94
N CYS A 197 5.89 15.18 1.96
CA CYS A 197 4.58 15.79 1.79
C CYS A 197 4.62 17.25 1.29
N ASN A 198 5.73 17.96 1.48
CA ASN A 198 5.93 19.31 0.96
C ASN A 198 6.50 19.31 -0.46
N GLY A 199 6.76 18.14 -1.06
CA GLY A 199 7.08 17.98 -2.47
C GLY A 199 5.86 18.18 -3.38
N LYS A 200 6.10 18.23 -4.70
CA LYS A 200 5.03 18.38 -5.71
C LYS A 200 3.99 17.26 -5.62
N LEU A 201 4.47 16.00 -5.59
CA LEU A 201 3.60 14.84 -5.49
C LEU A 201 2.95 14.73 -4.10
N GLY A 202 3.68 15.02 -3.03
CA GLY A 202 3.14 15.02 -1.67
C GLY A 202 1.92 15.94 -1.50
N ARG A 203 1.98 17.15 -2.09
CA ARG A 203 0.83 18.06 -2.16
C ARG A 203 -0.32 17.49 -3.00
N ALA A 204 -0.02 16.88 -4.15
CA ALA A 204 -1.05 16.28 -5.00
C ALA A 204 -1.75 15.09 -4.32
N ILE A 205 -1.02 14.25 -3.58
CA ILE A 205 -1.59 13.16 -2.78
C ILE A 205 -2.53 13.72 -1.72
N ARG A 206 -2.12 14.78 -1.00
CA ARG A 206 -2.98 15.42 0.00
C ARG A 206 -4.25 15.98 -0.63
N ALA A 207 -4.12 16.71 -1.74
CA ALA A 207 -5.27 17.27 -2.46
C ALA A 207 -6.21 16.16 -2.96
N TYR A 208 -5.67 15.03 -3.43
CA TYR A 208 -6.48 13.88 -3.84
C TYR A 208 -7.26 13.31 -2.66
N ALA A 209 -6.59 13.07 -1.52
CA ALA A 209 -7.24 12.53 -0.32
C ALA A 209 -8.36 13.46 0.19
N GLU A 210 -8.12 14.77 0.22
CA GLU A 210 -9.12 15.77 0.59
C GLU A 210 -10.31 15.80 -0.37
N ALA A 211 -10.05 15.79 -1.69
CA ALA A 211 -11.11 15.81 -2.71
C ALA A 211 -12.02 14.56 -2.69
N HIS A 212 -11.49 13.42 -2.23
CA HIS A 212 -12.22 12.16 -2.13
C HIS A 212 -12.71 11.84 -0.70
N ASN A 213 -12.57 12.77 0.25
CA ASN A 213 -12.92 12.57 1.67
C ASN A 213 -12.25 11.34 2.31
N LEU A 214 -11.00 11.05 1.90
CA LEU A 214 -10.24 9.96 2.49
C LEU A 214 -9.66 10.41 3.85
N HIS A 215 -9.65 9.49 4.82
CA HIS A 215 -9.21 9.74 6.18
C HIS A 215 -8.04 8.82 6.57
N GLY A 216 -7.36 9.12 7.68
CA GLY A 216 -6.28 8.29 8.20
C GLY A 216 -4.92 8.51 7.54
N PHE A 217 -4.68 9.70 6.98
CA PHE A 217 -3.38 10.09 6.41
C PHE A 217 -2.55 10.85 7.43
N GLU A 218 -1.27 10.49 7.51
CA GLU A 218 -0.25 11.22 8.25
C GLU A 218 0.84 11.69 7.29
N TYR A 219 1.17 12.98 7.35
CA TYR A 219 2.03 13.64 6.38
C TYR A 219 3.32 14.11 7.06
N HIS A 220 4.44 13.67 6.52
CA HIS A 220 5.76 14.02 7.03
C HIS A 220 6.68 14.50 5.91
N ASP A 221 7.54 15.44 6.27
CA ASP A 221 8.72 15.82 5.50
C ASP A 221 9.97 15.70 6.39
N THR A 222 11.14 15.94 5.81
CA THR A 222 12.46 15.68 6.40
C THR A 222 12.68 16.37 7.76
N ASP A 223 12.00 17.50 8.01
CA ASP A 223 12.02 18.25 9.26
C ASP A 223 11.24 17.59 10.40
N THR A 224 10.24 16.77 10.08
CA THR A 224 9.41 16.04 11.05
C THR A 224 9.74 14.56 11.13
N PHE A 225 10.20 13.97 10.02
CA PHE A 225 10.62 12.57 9.92
C PHE A 225 11.69 12.43 8.83
N ASP A 226 12.94 12.21 9.24
CA ASP A 226 14.01 11.87 8.30
C ASP A 226 14.03 10.36 8.06
N ILE A 227 13.60 9.94 6.86
CA ILE A 227 13.56 8.53 6.46
C ILE A 227 14.93 7.83 6.57
N ALA A 228 16.03 8.57 6.53
CA ALA A 228 17.39 8.03 6.64
C ALA A 228 17.92 7.96 8.08
N ASP A 229 17.20 8.48 9.07
CA ASP A 229 17.51 8.38 10.49
C ASP A 229 16.77 7.19 11.12
N PRO A 230 17.47 6.11 11.53
CA PRO A 230 16.83 4.97 12.20
C PRO A 230 16.07 5.35 13.47
N LYS A 231 16.45 6.43 14.17
CA LYS A 231 15.77 6.86 15.39
C LYS A 231 14.36 7.39 15.13
N ALA A 232 14.09 7.91 13.93
CA ALA A 232 12.75 8.38 13.56
C ALA A 232 11.72 7.25 13.58
N TYR A 233 12.16 5.99 13.44
CA TYR A 233 11.30 4.81 13.42
C TYR A 233 11.01 4.24 14.81
N GLU A 234 11.69 4.72 15.85
CA GLU A 234 11.49 4.27 17.23
C GLU A 234 10.16 4.79 17.78
N ASN A 235 9.49 3.98 18.62
CA ASN A 235 8.22 4.32 19.28
C ASN A 235 7.02 4.56 18.36
N ILE A 236 7.04 3.99 17.15
CA ILE A 236 5.88 3.95 16.25
C ILE A 236 5.28 2.54 16.28
N ASP A 237 3.98 2.44 16.57
CA ASP A 237 3.23 1.19 16.40
C ASP A 237 2.90 1.00 14.92
N TRP A 238 3.85 0.39 14.19
CA TRP A 238 3.79 0.18 12.75
C TRP A 238 2.60 -0.67 12.30
N ASP A 239 2.04 -1.49 13.19
CA ASP A 239 0.88 -2.35 12.87
C ASP A 239 -0.40 -1.54 12.66
N LEU A 240 -0.44 -0.27 13.09
CA LEU A 240 -1.54 0.68 12.84
C LEU A 240 -1.53 1.24 11.42
N TYR A 241 -0.46 1.02 10.65
CA TYR A 241 -0.29 1.50 9.28
C TYR A 241 -0.46 0.36 8.28
N GLY A 242 -1.15 0.65 7.18
CA GLY A 242 -1.39 -0.29 6.09
C GLY A 242 -0.58 0.05 4.84
N THR A 243 -0.27 1.35 4.68
CA THR A 243 0.41 1.87 3.49
C THR A 243 1.44 2.94 3.88
N ILE A 244 2.58 2.93 3.21
CA ILE A 244 3.54 4.03 3.17
C ILE A 244 3.66 4.49 1.72
N VAL A 245 3.44 5.78 1.47
CA VAL A 245 3.70 6.45 0.20
C VAL A 245 4.96 7.30 0.33
N ASN A 246 6.05 6.84 -0.28
CA ASN A 246 7.33 7.53 -0.25
C ASN A 246 7.51 8.41 -1.49
N ALA A 247 7.17 9.69 -1.35
CA ALA A 247 7.46 10.76 -2.31
C ALA A 247 8.73 11.57 -1.94
N ALA A 248 9.47 11.17 -0.90
CA ALA A 248 10.71 11.82 -0.50
C ALA A 248 11.88 11.33 -1.36
N ALA A 249 12.62 12.28 -1.95
CA ALA A 249 13.81 11.99 -2.72
C ALA A 249 14.75 13.21 -2.77
N TYR A 250 16.05 12.94 -2.89
CA TYR A 250 17.00 13.95 -3.35
C TYR A 250 16.90 14.05 -4.87
N THR A 251 16.40 15.17 -5.38
CA THR A 251 16.05 15.37 -6.81
C THR A 251 16.92 16.40 -7.53
N ALA A 252 17.91 16.99 -6.85
CA ALA A 252 18.81 17.97 -7.45
C ALA A 252 19.91 17.25 -8.27
N VAL A 253 19.56 16.81 -9.48
CA VAL A 253 20.38 15.94 -10.35
C VAL A 253 21.83 16.44 -10.47
N ASP A 254 22.04 17.69 -10.88
CA ASP A 254 23.41 18.21 -11.08
C ASP A 254 24.16 18.37 -9.76
N LYS A 255 23.47 18.76 -8.68
CA LYS A 255 24.08 18.88 -7.35
C LYS A 255 24.51 17.52 -6.81
N ALA A 256 23.86 16.44 -7.22
CA ALA A 256 24.21 15.07 -6.82
C ALA A 256 25.62 14.68 -7.28
N GLU A 257 26.23 15.37 -8.26
CA GLU A 257 27.61 15.12 -8.71
C GLU A 257 28.68 15.75 -7.81
N THR A 258 28.30 16.63 -6.88
CA THR A 258 29.23 17.21 -5.90
C THR A 258 29.53 16.22 -4.77
N ASP A 259 30.66 16.34 -4.07
CA ASP A 259 31.01 15.43 -2.98
C ASP A 259 29.97 15.41 -1.84
N GLU A 260 29.39 16.58 -1.52
CA GLU A 260 28.31 16.69 -0.55
C GLU A 260 26.99 16.13 -1.10
N GLY A 261 26.62 16.51 -2.33
CA GLY A 261 25.41 16.05 -2.97
C GLY A 261 25.38 14.54 -3.19
N ARG A 262 26.51 13.90 -3.50
CA ARG A 262 26.67 12.44 -3.55
C ARG A 262 26.24 11.81 -2.23
N LYS A 263 26.80 12.27 -1.11
CA LYS A 263 26.46 11.76 0.22
C LYS A 263 24.99 11.98 0.56
N SER A 264 24.44 13.14 0.23
CA SER A 264 23.01 13.43 0.43
C SER A 264 22.10 12.54 -0.41
N ALA A 265 22.43 12.32 -1.70
CA ALA A 265 21.67 11.45 -2.58
C ALA A 265 21.66 10.00 -2.07
N TRP A 266 22.82 9.44 -1.71
CA TRP A 266 22.91 8.10 -1.13
C TRP A 266 22.20 7.99 0.23
N ARG A 267 22.28 9.02 1.08
CA ARG A 267 21.56 9.05 2.36
C ARG A 267 20.05 8.95 2.15
N THR A 268 19.47 9.78 1.30
CA THR A 268 18.01 9.85 1.13
C THR A 268 17.49 8.75 0.23
N ASN A 269 18.04 8.61 -0.99
CA ASN A 269 17.51 7.73 -2.02
C ASN A 269 17.86 6.25 -1.80
N VAL A 270 18.89 5.93 -1.01
CA VAL A 270 19.32 4.55 -0.75
C VAL A 270 19.11 4.17 0.72
N LYS A 271 19.79 4.82 1.66
CA LYS A 271 19.66 4.48 3.08
C LYS A 271 18.23 4.72 3.60
N GLY A 272 17.63 5.86 3.23
CA GLY A 272 16.24 6.16 3.60
C GLY A 272 15.25 5.13 3.06
N VAL A 273 15.36 4.80 1.78
CA VAL A 273 14.52 3.78 1.13
C VAL A 273 14.73 2.39 1.75
N GLY A 274 15.98 2.01 2.05
CA GLY A 274 16.28 0.73 2.72
C GLY A 274 15.65 0.61 4.12
N ASN A 275 15.60 1.71 4.87
CA ASN A 275 14.89 1.73 6.17
C ASN A 275 13.39 1.49 5.99
N LEU A 276 12.76 2.18 5.03
CA LEU A 276 11.35 1.99 4.71
C LEU A 276 11.06 0.56 4.25
N ALA A 277 11.87 0.02 3.34
CA ALA A 277 11.74 -1.35 2.84
C ALA A 277 11.78 -2.39 3.96
N ARG A 278 12.70 -2.23 4.92
CA ARG A 278 12.82 -3.11 6.10
C ARG A 278 11.55 -3.07 6.95
N ILE A 279 11.01 -1.89 7.24
CA ILE A 279 9.81 -1.74 8.06
C ILE A 279 8.59 -2.28 7.34
N CYS A 280 8.45 -1.98 6.04
CA CYS A 280 7.35 -2.49 5.23
C CYS A 280 7.34 -4.01 5.15
N THR A 281 8.51 -4.62 5.03
CA THR A 281 8.64 -6.08 5.04
C THR A 281 8.31 -6.67 6.40
N ALA A 282 8.84 -6.09 7.49
CA ALA A 282 8.64 -6.60 8.84
C ALA A 282 7.17 -6.53 9.30
N HIS A 283 6.47 -5.44 8.97
CA HIS A 283 5.09 -5.18 9.40
C HIS A 283 4.04 -5.42 8.31
N ARG A 284 4.48 -5.92 7.15
CA ARG A 284 3.61 -6.18 5.98
C ARG A 284 2.78 -4.95 5.61
N ILE A 285 3.48 -3.82 5.46
CA ILE A 285 2.91 -2.55 5.03
C ILE A 285 3.14 -2.44 3.53
N THR A 286 2.13 -1.99 2.79
CA THR A 286 2.28 -1.72 1.35
C THR A 286 3.17 -0.50 1.14
N LEU A 287 4.27 -0.65 0.40
CA LEU A 287 5.17 0.44 0.05
C LEU A 287 4.89 0.95 -1.36
N VAL A 288 4.38 2.17 -1.48
CA VAL A 288 4.39 2.91 -2.74
C VAL A 288 5.67 3.74 -2.80
N HIS A 289 6.54 3.46 -3.76
CA HIS A 289 7.79 4.20 -3.95
C HIS A 289 7.85 4.85 -5.33
N ILE A 290 8.28 6.11 -5.38
CA ILE A 290 8.41 6.86 -6.63
C ILE A 290 9.86 6.84 -7.08
N SER A 291 10.06 6.40 -8.31
CA SER A 291 11.35 6.35 -8.97
C SER A 291 11.42 7.19 -10.24
N SER A 292 12.45 6.98 -11.06
CA SER A 292 12.78 7.82 -12.20
C SER A 292 13.18 6.99 -13.40
N ASP A 293 12.93 7.53 -14.59
CA ASP A 293 13.55 7.15 -15.86
C ASP A 293 15.09 7.16 -15.85
N TYR A 294 15.74 7.94 -14.96
CA TYR A 294 17.20 8.06 -14.88
C TYR A 294 17.89 6.79 -14.35
N VAL A 295 17.12 5.74 -14.04
CA VAL A 295 17.66 4.40 -13.77
C VAL A 295 18.20 3.71 -15.03
N PHE A 296 17.86 4.24 -16.22
CA PHE A 296 18.33 3.79 -17.54
C PHE A 296 19.35 4.76 -18.15
N ASP A 297 20.03 4.32 -19.21
CA ASP A 297 20.99 5.14 -19.97
C ASP A 297 20.37 5.90 -21.15
N GLY A 298 19.13 5.57 -21.52
CA GLY A 298 18.47 6.14 -22.68
C GLY A 298 18.95 5.58 -24.02
N SER A 299 19.59 4.41 -24.04
CA SER A 299 20.01 3.73 -25.27
C SER A 299 18.84 3.16 -26.07
N SER A 300 17.79 2.71 -25.39
CA SER A 300 16.50 2.30 -25.97
C SER A 300 15.60 3.52 -26.22
N GLU A 301 14.79 3.50 -27.27
CA GLU A 301 13.81 4.58 -27.51
C GLU A 301 12.64 4.56 -26.52
N LEU A 302 12.29 3.37 -26.02
CA LEU A 302 11.19 3.13 -25.09
C LEU A 302 11.64 2.09 -24.06
N HIS A 303 11.56 2.45 -22.78
CA HIS A 303 12.03 1.63 -21.66
C HIS A 303 10.89 0.86 -21.00
N THR A 304 11.10 -0.43 -20.77
CA THR A 304 10.12 -1.31 -20.10
C THR A 304 10.50 -1.52 -18.63
N GLU A 305 9.59 -2.02 -17.81
CA GLU A 305 9.89 -2.25 -16.38
C GLU A 305 10.89 -3.37 -16.13
N ASP A 306 11.08 -4.29 -17.10
CA ASP A 306 12.01 -5.43 -17.02
C ASP A 306 13.39 -5.10 -17.59
N GLU A 307 13.62 -3.86 -18.02
CA GLU A 307 14.93 -3.41 -18.49
C GLU A 307 15.94 -3.31 -17.33
N GLU A 308 17.17 -3.75 -17.59
CA GLU A 308 18.25 -3.72 -16.60
C GLU A 308 18.72 -2.28 -16.33
N PHE A 309 19.15 -2.02 -15.10
CA PHE A 309 19.62 -0.69 -14.71
C PHE A 309 20.95 -0.32 -15.39
N ALA A 310 20.97 0.87 -16.00
CA ALA A 310 22.17 1.46 -16.61
C ALA A 310 22.26 2.98 -16.35
N PRO A 311 22.21 3.46 -15.10
CA PRO A 311 22.13 4.89 -14.82
C PRO A 311 23.43 5.65 -15.15
N LEU A 312 23.31 6.78 -15.83
CA LEU A 312 24.45 7.62 -16.24
C LEU A 312 24.95 8.60 -15.16
N SER A 313 24.10 8.97 -14.22
CA SER A 313 24.38 10.01 -13.20
C SER A 313 24.32 9.44 -11.79
N VAL A 314 24.92 10.14 -10.81
CA VAL A 314 24.79 9.78 -9.39
C VAL A 314 23.33 9.73 -8.95
N TYR A 315 22.51 10.70 -9.39
CA TYR A 315 21.08 10.68 -9.10
C TYR A 315 20.45 9.38 -9.60
N GLY A 316 20.67 9.02 -10.87
CA GLY A 316 20.20 7.76 -11.45
C GLY A 316 20.69 6.53 -10.70
N GLN A 317 21.97 6.47 -10.34
CA GLN A 317 22.58 5.38 -9.59
C GLN A 317 21.89 5.18 -8.23
N THR A 318 21.64 6.27 -7.51
CA THR A 318 20.98 6.19 -6.21
C THR A 318 19.49 5.83 -6.33
N LYS A 319 18.82 6.21 -7.42
CA LYS A 319 17.44 5.80 -7.70
C LYS A 319 17.36 4.32 -8.07
N ALA A 320 18.25 3.83 -8.93
CA ALA A 320 18.32 2.41 -9.30
C ALA A 320 18.63 1.53 -8.08
N ALA A 321 19.55 1.98 -7.20
CA ALA A 321 19.81 1.29 -5.94
C ALA A 321 18.59 1.28 -5.00
N GLY A 322 17.81 2.37 -4.98
CA GLY A 322 16.52 2.43 -4.27
C GLY A 322 15.50 1.44 -4.84
N ASP A 323 15.36 1.37 -6.16
CA ASP A 323 14.47 0.44 -6.86
C ASP A 323 14.78 -1.02 -6.49
N ALA A 324 16.06 -1.41 -6.58
CA ALA A 324 16.50 -2.74 -6.22
C ALA A 324 16.18 -3.10 -4.76
N LEU A 325 16.20 -2.14 -3.83
CA LEU A 325 15.79 -2.35 -2.44
C LEU A 325 14.28 -2.54 -2.30
N VAL A 326 13.49 -1.77 -3.05
CA VAL A 326 12.01 -1.82 -3.02
C VAL A 326 11.47 -3.09 -3.67
N GLU A 327 12.10 -3.59 -4.73
CA GLU A 327 11.71 -4.84 -5.39
C GLU A 327 11.73 -6.06 -4.44
N ASN A 328 12.50 -5.98 -3.35
CA ASN A 328 12.57 -7.01 -2.31
C ASN A 328 11.45 -6.88 -1.24
N VAL A 329 10.64 -5.83 -1.27
CA VAL A 329 9.50 -5.65 -0.36
C VAL A 329 8.32 -6.44 -0.92
N PRO A 330 7.73 -7.42 -0.21
CA PRO A 330 6.69 -8.28 -0.79
C PRO A 330 5.43 -7.54 -1.27
N GLN A 331 5.07 -6.44 -0.61
CA GLN A 331 3.92 -5.62 -0.93
C GLN A 331 4.40 -4.23 -1.38
N HIS A 332 4.76 -4.09 -2.65
CA HIS A 332 5.22 -2.82 -3.19
C HIS A 332 4.52 -2.42 -4.50
N TYR A 333 4.41 -1.11 -4.68
CA TYR A 333 4.17 -0.46 -5.95
C TYR A 333 5.32 0.50 -6.21
N LEU A 334 6.20 0.13 -7.13
CA LEU A 334 7.33 0.97 -7.55
C LEU A 334 6.93 1.69 -8.84
N LEU A 335 6.75 3.01 -8.78
CA LEU A 335 6.35 3.82 -9.93
C LEU A 335 7.54 4.58 -10.50
N ARG A 336 8.09 4.13 -11.63
CA ARG A 336 9.12 4.87 -12.38
C ARG A 336 8.45 5.97 -13.20
N SER A 337 8.93 7.19 -13.11
CA SER A 337 8.33 8.33 -13.80
C SER A 337 9.37 9.26 -14.41
N SER A 338 8.95 10.16 -15.30
CA SER A 338 9.78 11.17 -15.92
C SER A 338 9.11 12.55 -15.87
N TRP A 339 9.93 13.60 -15.83
CA TRP A 339 9.53 14.97 -16.18
C TRP A 339 8.29 15.46 -15.40
N VAL A 340 8.35 15.34 -14.08
CA VAL A 340 7.24 15.59 -13.17
C VAL A 340 6.86 17.08 -13.07
N ILE A 341 5.62 17.39 -13.44
CA ILE A 341 4.98 18.71 -13.39
C ILE A 341 3.91 18.72 -12.29
N GLY A 342 3.93 19.77 -11.48
CA GLY A 342 2.99 19.94 -10.38
C GLY A 342 3.07 21.36 -9.85
N GLU A 343 2.42 21.63 -8.72
CA GLU A 343 2.39 22.97 -8.13
C GLU A 343 3.78 23.49 -7.78
N GLY A 344 4.01 24.77 -8.11
CA GLY A 344 5.26 25.50 -7.87
C GLY A 344 6.18 25.55 -9.09
N ARG A 345 7.44 25.93 -8.86
CA ARG A 345 8.42 26.12 -9.95
C ARG A 345 8.76 24.78 -10.62
N ASN A 346 8.63 24.75 -11.95
CA ASN A 346 8.96 23.60 -12.78
C ASN A 346 9.37 24.09 -14.19
N PHE A 347 9.65 23.17 -15.11
CA PHE A 347 10.08 23.52 -16.47
C PHE A 347 9.02 24.35 -17.20
N VAL A 348 7.76 23.91 -17.17
CA VAL A 348 6.64 24.58 -17.85
C VAL A 348 6.45 26.00 -17.34
N THR A 349 6.40 26.19 -16.02
CA THR A 349 6.24 27.54 -15.43
C THR A 349 7.43 28.44 -15.73
N ARG A 350 8.66 27.90 -15.69
CA ARG A 350 9.86 28.66 -16.09
C ARG A 350 9.80 29.11 -17.55
N MET A 351 9.41 28.22 -18.47
CA MET A 351 9.32 28.56 -19.90
C MET A 351 8.22 29.58 -20.17
N ALA A 352 7.07 29.43 -19.50
CA ALA A 352 5.98 30.41 -19.58
C ALA A 352 6.42 31.80 -19.06
N ASP A 353 7.16 31.85 -17.95
CA ASP A 353 7.66 33.12 -17.40
C ASP A 353 8.67 33.81 -18.32
N LEU A 354 9.61 33.07 -18.92
CA LEU A 354 10.56 33.62 -19.89
C LEU A 354 9.84 34.12 -21.15
N ALA A 355 8.89 33.34 -21.65
CA ALA A 355 8.06 33.69 -22.79
C ALA A 355 7.28 35.00 -22.56
N ARG A 356 6.63 35.15 -21.39
CA ARG A 356 5.90 36.36 -21.00
C ARG A 356 6.77 37.61 -20.93
N ARG A 357 8.05 37.44 -20.56
CA ARG A 357 9.03 38.55 -20.48
C ARG A 357 9.71 38.84 -21.82
N GLY A 358 9.48 38.03 -22.85
CA GLY A 358 10.18 38.13 -24.12
C GLY A 358 11.68 37.84 -24.01
N GLU A 359 12.09 37.05 -23.01
CA GLU A 359 13.48 36.66 -22.79
C GLU A 359 13.86 35.43 -23.63
N TYR A 360 15.14 35.31 -23.98
CA TYR A 360 15.67 34.10 -24.62
C TYR A 360 15.59 32.90 -23.67
N ALA A 361 15.20 31.75 -24.20
CA ALA A 361 15.18 30.50 -23.48
C ALA A 361 15.93 29.42 -24.26
N GLU A 362 16.55 28.50 -23.52
CA GLU A 362 17.21 27.32 -24.09
C GLU A 362 16.53 26.05 -23.59
N ALA A 363 16.36 25.09 -24.50
CA ALA A 363 15.79 23.79 -24.18
C ALA A 363 16.44 22.67 -25.02
N PRO A 364 16.68 21.48 -24.43
CA PRO A 364 17.27 20.36 -25.17
C PRO A 364 16.37 19.84 -26.28
N SER A 365 16.96 19.72 -27.47
CA SER A 365 16.29 19.16 -28.66
C SER A 365 16.57 17.67 -28.87
N ASP A 366 17.50 17.10 -28.10
CA ASP A 366 17.99 15.72 -28.21
C ASP A 366 17.67 14.86 -26.97
N GLN A 367 16.75 15.32 -26.11
CA GLN A 367 16.24 14.58 -24.97
C GLN A 367 14.72 14.43 -25.05
N PHE A 368 14.25 13.19 -25.17
CA PHE A 368 12.88 12.81 -25.52
C PHE A 368 12.16 12.09 -24.39
N GLY A 369 10.87 12.36 -24.22
CA GLY A 369 10.06 11.75 -23.17
C GLY A 369 8.63 12.30 -23.16
N ARG A 370 7.96 12.13 -22.02
CA ARG A 370 6.60 12.64 -21.77
C ARG A 370 6.55 13.38 -20.44
N LEU A 371 5.72 14.42 -20.37
CA LEU A 371 5.42 15.08 -19.10
C LEU A 371 4.58 14.16 -18.21
N THR A 372 4.80 14.27 -16.90
CA THR A 372 3.96 13.56 -15.92
C THR A 372 3.38 14.56 -14.94
N PHE A 373 2.05 14.71 -14.93
CA PHE A 373 1.38 15.59 -13.98
C PHE A 373 1.14 14.87 -12.65
N THR A 374 1.41 15.55 -11.54
CA THR A 374 1.36 14.92 -10.20
C THR A 374 -0.04 14.52 -9.76
N ASP A 375 -1.08 15.16 -10.29
CA ASP A 375 -2.48 14.77 -10.07
C ASP A 375 -2.81 13.45 -10.78
N ASP A 376 -2.27 13.23 -11.99
CA ASP A 376 -2.37 11.94 -12.70
C ASP A 376 -1.63 10.84 -11.93
N MET A 377 -0.40 11.13 -11.49
CA MET A 377 0.39 10.19 -10.69
C MET A 377 -0.30 9.85 -9.37
N ALA A 378 -0.92 10.82 -8.68
CA ALA A 378 -1.71 10.54 -7.49
C ALA A 378 -2.90 9.62 -7.80
N GLY A 379 -3.61 9.87 -8.92
CA GLY A 379 -4.68 9.00 -9.39
C GLY A 379 -4.23 7.57 -9.64
N ALA A 380 -3.09 7.36 -10.30
CA ALA A 380 -2.52 6.02 -10.51
C ALA A 380 -2.17 5.32 -9.19
N ILE A 381 -1.57 6.03 -8.23
CA ILE A 381 -1.24 5.48 -6.90
C ILE A 381 -2.49 4.97 -6.19
N PHE A 382 -3.53 5.80 -6.11
CA PHE A 382 -4.77 5.42 -5.43
C PHE A 382 -5.53 4.33 -6.18
N TYR A 383 -5.53 4.34 -7.52
CA TYR A 383 -6.10 3.26 -8.31
C TYR A 383 -5.44 1.90 -7.99
N LEU A 384 -4.11 1.83 -7.97
CA LEU A 384 -3.39 0.58 -7.66
C LEU A 384 -3.68 0.11 -6.23
N LEU A 385 -3.77 1.04 -5.26
CA LEU A 385 -4.11 0.73 -3.89
C LEU A 385 -5.55 0.21 -3.75
N ASP A 386 -6.52 0.88 -4.37
CA ASP A 386 -7.95 0.57 -4.23
C ASP A 386 -8.34 -0.72 -4.94
N THR A 387 -7.73 -0.99 -6.11
CA THR A 387 -8.01 -2.21 -6.89
C THR A 387 -7.27 -3.44 -6.38
N GLY A 388 -6.23 -3.26 -5.56
CA GLY A 388 -5.35 -4.36 -5.16
C GLY A 388 -4.64 -4.99 -6.36
N ALA A 389 -4.24 -4.16 -7.34
CA ALA A 389 -3.48 -4.60 -8.50
C ALA A 389 -2.24 -5.43 -8.09
N LYS A 390 -1.72 -6.24 -9.01
CA LYS A 390 -0.57 -7.09 -8.68
C LYS A 390 0.61 -6.21 -8.22
N PHE A 391 1.16 -6.48 -7.04
CA PHE A 391 2.36 -5.79 -6.58
C PHE A 391 3.52 -5.93 -7.56
N GLY A 392 4.31 -4.88 -7.70
CA GLY A 392 5.43 -4.82 -8.64
C GLY A 392 5.80 -3.42 -9.07
N THR A 393 6.61 -3.38 -10.14
CA THR A 393 7.08 -2.16 -10.79
C THR A 393 6.17 -1.79 -11.95
N TYR A 394 5.83 -0.51 -12.01
CA TYR A 394 5.00 0.13 -13.03
C TYR A 394 5.68 1.39 -13.54
N ASN A 395 5.72 1.56 -14.85
CA ASN A 395 6.06 2.83 -15.45
C ASN A 395 4.83 3.76 -15.43
N MET A 396 5.03 5.01 -15.01
CA MET A 396 3.97 6.02 -14.90
C MET A 396 4.44 7.37 -15.44
N THR A 397 3.94 7.70 -16.62
CA THR A 397 3.97 9.05 -17.20
C THR A 397 2.60 9.42 -17.74
N GLY A 398 2.39 10.65 -18.22
CA GLY A 398 1.25 10.90 -19.10
C GLY A 398 1.36 10.06 -20.39
N SER A 399 0.23 9.76 -21.03
CA SER A 399 0.17 9.10 -22.34
C SER A 399 0.32 10.13 -23.47
N GLY A 400 0.29 9.68 -24.72
CA GLY A 400 0.44 10.56 -25.89
C GLY A 400 1.83 10.53 -26.51
N ARG A 401 2.15 11.56 -27.31
CA ARG A 401 3.35 11.59 -28.16
C ARG A 401 4.63 11.70 -27.34
N ILE A 402 5.71 11.09 -27.81
CA ILE A 402 7.06 11.29 -27.27
C ILE A 402 7.65 12.50 -27.98
N VAL A 403 8.12 13.49 -27.23
CA VAL A 403 8.65 14.75 -27.77
C VAL A 403 9.87 15.22 -26.99
N SER A 404 10.63 16.17 -27.56
CA SER A 404 11.77 16.76 -26.87
C SER A 404 11.35 17.84 -25.85
N TRP A 405 12.25 18.19 -24.92
CA TRP A 405 12.07 19.39 -24.08
C TRP A 405 11.91 20.67 -24.91
N TYR A 406 12.61 20.77 -26.04
CA TYR A 406 12.48 21.89 -26.98
C TYR A 406 11.08 21.96 -27.58
N ASP A 407 10.48 20.84 -27.98
CA ASP A 407 9.11 20.81 -28.49
C ASP A 407 8.09 21.23 -27.42
N ILE A 408 8.27 20.79 -26.18
CA ILE A 408 7.43 21.24 -25.05
C ILE A 408 7.57 22.74 -24.84
N ALA A 409 8.80 23.27 -24.86
CA ALA A 409 9.02 24.70 -24.71
C ALA A 409 8.36 25.50 -25.86
N ARG A 410 8.42 25.01 -27.11
CA ARG A 410 7.70 25.60 -28.24
C ARG A 410 6.19 25.61 -28.02
N MET A 411 5.61 24.52 -27.53
CA MET A 411 4.18 24.44 -27.20
C MET A 411 3.80 25.48 -26.14
N VAL A 412 4.64 25.67 -25.11
CA VAL A 412 4.44 26.68 -24.07
C VAL A 412 4.54 28.10 -24.64
N PHE A 413 5.58 28.41 -25.44
CA PHE A 413 5.75 29.72 -26.06
C PHE A 413 4.55 30.08 -26.95
N LYS A 414 4.10 29.13 -27.78
CA LYS A 414 2.92 29.29 -28.62
C LYS A 414 1.65 29.53 -27.82
N ALA A 415 1.45 28.81 -26.72
CA ALA A 415 0.28 28.98 -25.85
C ALA A 415 0.23 30.36 -25.17
N VAL A 416 1.40 30.93 -24.85
CA VAL A 416 1.53 32.27 -24.27
C VAL A 416 1.47 33.39 -25.34
N GLY A 417 1.57 33.04 -26.63
CA GLY A 417 1.62 34.01 -27.73
C GLY A 417 2.97 34.72 -27.86
N ALA A 418 4.05 34.11 -27.37
CA ALA A 418 5.41 34.63 -27.46
C ALA A 418 6.07 34.29 -28.81
N ASP A 419 7.13 35.03 -29.16
CA ASP A 419 7.93 34.77 -30.35
C ASP A 419 8.80 33.51 -30.17
N GLU A 420 8.54 32.48 -30.99
CA GLU A 420 9.29 31.22 -30.98
C GLU A 420 10.78 31.41 -31.35
N SER A 421 11.15 32.51 -32.03
CA SER A 421 12.56 32.79 -32.38
C SER A 421 13.45 33.07 -31.17
N ASN A 422 12.86 33.37 -30.01
CA ASN A 422 13.57 33.51 -28.74
C ASN A 422 13.93 32.15 -28.10
N LEU A 423 13.45 31.02 -28.65
CA LEU A 423 13.75 29.69 -28.15
C LEU A 423 14.89 29.03 -28.95
N VAL A 424 15.99 28.77 -28.26
CA VAL A 424 17.21 28.19 -28.83
C VAL A 424 17.32 26.73 -28.43
N ALA A 425 17.59 25.86 -29.40
CA ALA A 425 17.84 24.45 -29.15
C ALA A 425 19.26 24.25 -28.60
N ASN A 426 19.40 23.41 -27.58
CA ASN A 426 20.70 22.92 -27.12
C ASN A 426 20.74 21.39 -27.08
N SER A 427 21.90 20.84 -26.67
CA SER A 427 22.13 19.40 -26.50
C SER A 427 22.39 19.07 -25.04
N VAL A 428 21.82 17.97 -24.53
CA VAL A 428 22.07 17.51 -23.16
C VAL A 428 23.53 17.15 -22.90
N GLU A 429 24.23 16.61 -23.90
CA GLU A 429 25.63 16.23 -23.78
C GLU A 429 26.54 17.47 -23.75
N GLN A 430 26.32 18.41 -24.66
CA GLN A 430 27.05 19.68 -24.69
C GLN A 430 26.83 20.46 -23.39
N TYR A 431 25.59 20.55 -22.92
CA TYR A 431 25.25 21.21 -21.65
C TYR A 431 25.99 20.57 -20.47
N ALA A 432 26.06 19.24 -20.41
CA ALA A 432 26.77 18.53 -19.36
C ALA A 432 28.28 18.83 -19.39
N GLN A 433 28.88 18.87 -20.58
CA GLN A 433 30.30 19.19 -20.76
C GLN A 433 30.64 20.64 -20.36
N GLU A 434 29.85 21.60 -20.83
CA GLU A 434 30.09 23.04 -20.61
C GLU A 434 29.87 23.47 -19.17
N HIS A 435 28.91 22.85 -18.48
CA HIS A 435 28.52 23.23 -17.11
C HIS A 435 28.99 22.26 -16.03
N HIS A 436 29.77 21.22 -16.39
CA HIS A 436 30.12 20.11 -15.50
C HIS A 436 28.89 19.52 -14.78
N ALA A 437 27.77 19.45 -15.51
CA ALA A 437 26.49 18.97 -15.01
C ALA A 437 26.39 17.44 -15.15
N ALA A 438 25.35 16.85 -14.56
CA ALA A 438 25.13 15.42 -14.64
C ALA A 438 24.80 14.99 -16.08
N LEU A 439 25.28 13.81 -16.48
CA LEU A 439 24.86 13.19 -17.74
C LEU A 439 23.38 12.81 -17.66
N ARG A 440 22.63 13.14 -18.71
CA ARG A 440 21.20 12.85 -18.81
C ARG A 440 20.95 11.87 -19.96
N PRO A 441 20.07 10.87 -19.76
CA PRO A 441 19.68 9.96 -20.84
C PRO A 441 18.98 10.74 -21.97
N ARG A 442 19.25 10.36 -23.22
CA ARG A 442 18.63 10.99 -24.39
C ARG A 442 17.19 10.53 -24.57
N ASN A 443 16.91 9.25 -24.33
CA ASN A 443 15.56 8.72 -24.33
C ASN A 443 15.11 8.47 -22.89
N CYS A 444 14.00 9.08 -22.51
CA CYS A 444 13.37 9.01 -21.19
C CYS A 444 11.96 8.39 -21.26
N SER A 445 11.57 7.89 -22.43
CA SER A 445 10.21 7.40 -22.69
C SER A 445 9.99 6.08 -21.99
N LEU A 446 8.92 5.98 -21.21
CA LEU A 446 8.54 4.76 -20.50
C LEU A 446 7.35 4.08 -21.20
N ASP A 447 7.41 2.76 -21.34
CA ASP A 447 6.30 1.92 -21.81
C ASP A 447 5.23 1.84 -20.70
N LEU A 448 3.98 2.17 -21.02
CA LEU A 448 2.87 2.24 -20.07
C LEU A 448 1.99 0.98 -20.07
N SER A 449 2.28 0.00 -20.94
CA SER A 449 1.42 -1.16 -21.20
C SER A 449 1.10 -1.99 -19.95
N ARG A 450 2.01 -2.08 -18.99
CA ARG A 450 1.78 -2.81 -17.73
C ARG A 450 0.77 -2.10 -16.83
N LEU A 451 0.84 -0.77 -16.75
CA LEU A 451 -0.11 0.05 -15.98
C LEU A 451 -1.50 0.01 -16.64
N GLU A 452 -1.53 0.10 -17.97
CA GLU A 452 -2.76 -0.04 -18.76
C GLU A 452 -3.39 -1.43 -18.62
N ALA A 453 -2.57 -2.49 -18.61
CA ALA A 453 -3.03 -3.86 -18.38
C ALA A 453 -3.55 -4.08 -16.95
N ALA A 454 -3.07 -3.32 -15.97
CA ALA A 454 -3.64 -3.27 -14.63
C ALA A 454 -4.97 -2.49 -14.58
N GLY A 455 -5.34 -1.79 -15.65
CA GLY A 455 -6.62 -1.12 -15.84
C GLY A 455 -6.59 0.41 -15.64
N TYR A 456 -5.40 1.00 -15.43
CA TYR A 456 -5.25 2.45 -15.35
C TYR A 456 -4.69 3.01 -16.66
N HIS A 457 -5.41 3.95 -17.27
CA HIS A 457 -4.99 4.62 -18.51
C HIS A 457 -4.59 6.07 -18.19
N PRO A 458 -3.29 6.41 -18.25
CA PRO A 458 -2.84 7.78 -18.01
C PRO A 458 -3.42 8.77 -19.02
N ARG A 459 -3.67 10.00 -18.57
CA ARG A 459 -4.19 11.06 -19.46
C ARG A 459 -3.15 11.46 -20.49
N ASP A 460 -3.62 11.93 -21.65
CA ASP A 460 -2.73 12.54 -22.62
C ASP A 460 -2.05 13.76 -21.99
N TRP A 461 -0.72 13.79 -22.06
CA TRP A 461 0.04 14.85 -21.41
C TRP A 461 -0.11 16.20 -22.12
N GLU A 462 -0.42 16.22 -23.43
CA GLU A 462 -0.64 17.45 -24.21
C GLU A 462 -1.94 18.13 -23.75
N ASP A 463 -3.00 17.36 -23.50
CA ASP A 463 -4.27 17.85 -22.93
C ASP A 463 -4.09 18.35 -21.48
N SER A 464 -3.31 17.61 -20.70
CA SER A 464 -2.97 17.97 -19.32
C SER A 464 -2.14 19.27 -19.28
N LEU A 465 -1.21 19.45 -20.22
CA LEU A 465 -0.43 20.67 -20.38
C LEU A 465 -1.32 21.87 -20.74
N ALA A 466 -2.25 21.72 -21.68
CA ALA A 466 -3.18 22.78 -22.05
C ALA A 466 -4.04 23.23 -20.86
N THR A 467 -4.55 22.27 -20.09
CA THR A 467 -5.32 22.53 -18.85
C THR A 467 -4.46 23.25 -17.81
N TYR A 468 -3.22 22.78 -17.61
CA TYR A 468 -2.28 23.37 -16.67
C TYR A 468 -1.91 24.81 -17.05
N LEU A 469 -1.61 25.07 -18.31
CA LEU A 469 -1.27 26.41 -18.81
C LEU A 469 -2.43 27.39 -18.68
N THR A 470 -3.66 26.96 -18.98
CA THR A 470 -4.86 27.80 -18.78
C THR A 470 -4.95 28.27 -17.34
N LYS A 471 -4.83 27.34 -16.38
CA LYS A 471 -4.86 27.66 -14.95
C LYS A 471 -3.71 28.59 -14.51
N GLU A 472 -2.53 28.45 -15.10
CA GLU A 472 -1.38 29.33 -14.79
C GLU A 472 -1.44 30.68 -15.52
N LEU A 473 -2.25 30.82 -16.58
CA LEU A 473 -2.51 32.07 -17.29
C LEU A 473 -3.63 32.90 -16.64
N ASP A 474 -4.56 32.24 -15.94
CA ASP A 474 -5.64 32.89 -15.19
C ASP A 474 -5.21 33.44 -13.81
N LYS A 475 -3.97 33.14 -13.39
CA LYS A 475 -3.34 33.70 -12.17
C LYS A 475 -2.56 34.98 -12.51
#